data_AF-A0A836Q301-F1
#
_entry.id   AF-A0A836Q301-F1
#
_cell.length_a   1.000
_cell.length_b   1.000
_cell.length_c   1.000
_cell.angle_alpha   90.00
_cell.angle_beta   90.00
_cell.angle_gamma   90.00
#
_symmetry.space_group_name_H-M   'P 1'
#
loop_
_entity.id
_entity.type
_entity.pdbx_description
1 polymer ?
#
loop_
_entity_poly.entity_id
_entity_poly.type
_entity_poly.pdbx_seq_one_letter_code
_entity_poly.pdbx_strand_id
1 'polypeptide(L)'
;MGLLDDVVQGIGKEVSRVQARGQEMMQSFNLQNQIRELEKKKTGKLLEIGRLVTDKYVKGEDVAEDVLKDKANEVAGYESEMQILQAEMDSLKVDTEVPTSKKSEKGAGFHTSPGYECPNCHAPAARDKAFCPSCGESLKKAGSVSDDIVDVEPNGN
;
A
#
# COMPACT_ATOMS: atom_id res chain seq x y z
N MET A 1 -45.19 -6.92 25.67
CA MET A 1 -43.73 -6.72 25.84
C MET A 1 -43.04 -7.51 24.75
N GLY A 2 -42.39 -6.91 23.75
CA GLY A 2 -41.72 -7.69 22.70
C GLY A 2 -40.96 -6.88 21.65
N LEU A 3 -41.42 -5.67 21.31
CA LEU A 3 -40.79 -4.86 20.27
C LEU A 3 -39.52 -4.11 20.72
N LEU A 4 -39.38 -3.84 22.02
CA LEU A 4 -38.20 -3.16 22.57
C LEU A 4 -37.03 -4.14 22.81
N ASP A 5 -37.32 -5.41 23.05
CA ASP A 5 -36.30 -6.42 23.37
C ASP A 5 -35.55 -6.89 22.12
N ASP A 6 -36.26 -7.06 20.99
CA ASP A 6 -35.63 -7.38 19.69
C ASP A 6 -34.78 -6.22 19.13
N VAL A 7 -35.16 -4.97 19.39
CA VAL A 7 -34.37 -3.79 18.99
C VAL A 7 -33.11 -3.66 19.84
N VAL A 8 -33.21 -3.89 21.15
CA VAL A 8 -32.05 -3.88 22.05
C VAL A 8 -31.08 -5.04 21.74
N GLN A 9 -31.59 -6.22 21.38
CA GLN A 9 -30.75 -7.34 20.93
C GLN A 9 -30.14 -7.11 19.53
N GLY A 10 -30.85 -6.45 18.62
CA GLY A 10 -30.34 -6.05 17.31
C GLY A 10 -29.20 -5.03 17.42
N ILE A 11 -29.39 -3.99 18.23
CA ILE A 11 -28.37 -2.96 18.53
C ILE A 11 -27.17 -3.60 19.24
N GLY A 12 -27.39 -4.53 20.19
CA GLY A 12 -26.31 -5.23 20.88
C GLY A 12 -25.37 -5.99 19.93
N LYS A 13 -25.94 -6.70 18.94
CA LYS A 13 -25.15 -7.44 17.93
C LYS A 13 -24.40 -6.52 16.96
N GLU A 14 -24.98 -5.37 16.62
CA GLU A 14 -24.32 -4.39 15.74
C GLU A 14 -23.21 -3.61 16.46
N VAL A 15 -23.42 -3.22 17.71
CA VAL A 15 -22.40 -2.53 18.52
C VAL A 15 -21.20 -3.44 18.78
N SER A 16 -21.41 -4.73 19.09
CA SER A 16 -20.31 -5.69 19.25
C SER A 16 -19.50 -5.88 17.98
N ARG A 17 -20.15 -5.90 16.81
CA ARG A 17 -19.45 -6.03 15.51
C ARG A 17 -18.64 -4.78 15.15
N VAL A 18 -19.15 -3.58 15.45
CA VAL A 18 -18.43 -2.32 15.23
C VAL A 18 -17.24 -2.20 16.18
N GLN A 19 -17.40 -2.61 17.45
CA GLN A 19 -16.32 -2.63 18.42
C GLN A 19 -15.20 -3.60 18.03
N ALA A 20 -15.53 -4.83 17.60
CA ALA A 20 -14.55 -5.82 17.14
C ALA A 20 -13.74 -5.31 15.94
N ARG A 21 -14.41 -4.70 14.95
CA ARG A 21 -13.73 -4.08 13.79
C ARG A 21 -12.81 -2.93 14.17
N GLY A 22 -13.20 -2.11 15.15
CA GLY A 22 -12.35 -1.04 15.66
C GLY A 22 -11.06 -1.59 16.31
N GLN A 23 -11.17 -2.72 17.01
CA GLN A 23 -10.04 -3.38 17.66
C GLN A 23 -9.09 -4.04 16.64
N GLU A 24 -9.62 -4.73 15.62
CA GLU A 24 -8.85 -5.32 14.52
C GLU A 24 -8.10 -4.25 13.70
N MET A 25 -8.77 -3.14 13.38
CA MET A 25 -8.15 -2.02 12.67
C MET A 25 -7.01 -1.39 13.48
N MET A 26 -7.18 -1.25 14.80
CA MET A 26 -6.14 -0.73 15.69
C MET A 26 -4.93 -1.68 15.77
N GLN A 27 -5.16 -2.99 15.81
CA GLN A 27 -4.09 -3.99 15.77
C GLN A 27 -3.32 -3.94 14.45
N SER A 28 -4.00 -3.88 13.31
CA SER A 28 -3.34 -3.73 12.00
C SER A 28 -2.50 -2.46 11.92
N PHE A 29 -3.00 -1.33 12.43
CA PHE A 29 -2.23 -0.09 12.48
C PHE A 29 -0.98 -0.20 13.36
N ASN A 30 -1.08 -0.87 14.52
CA ASN A 30 0.07 -1.09 15.40
C ASN A 30 1.13 -1.96 14.72
N LEU A 31 0.72 -3.05 14.06
CA LEU A 31 1.61 -3.92 13.30
C LEU A 31 2.29 -3.18 12.15
N GLN A 32 1.58 -2.31 11.42
CA GLN A 32 2.19 -1.46 10.38
C GLN A 32 3.27 -0.53 10.94
N ASN A 33 3.06 0.04 12.13
CA ASN A 33 4.06 0.89 12.76
C ASN A 33 5.30 0.08 13.18
N GLN A 34 5.10 -1.13 13.70
CA GLN A 34 6.21 -2.03 14.04
C GLN A 34 7.03 -2.41 12.80
N ILE A 35 6.37 -2.76 11.69
CA ILE A 35 7.05 -3.05 10.41
C ILE A 35 7.87 -1.85 9.95
N ARG A 36 7.31 -0.64 9.98
CA ARG A 36 8.04 0.59 9.59
C ARG A 36 9.25 0.87 10.47
N GLU A 37 9.16 0.58 11.77
CA GLU A 37 10.31 0.74 12.67
C GLU A 37 11.38 -0.32 12.42
N LEU A 38 11.00 -1.57 12.13
CA LEU A 38 11.94 -2.63 11.72
C LEU A 38 12.61 -2.31 10.38
N GLU A 39 11.88 -1.74 9.41
CA GLU A 39 12.44 -1.26 8.14
C GLU A 39 13.53 -0.20 8.33
N LYS A 40 13.31 0.74 9.24
CA LYS A 40 14.33 1.76 9.59
C LYS A 40 15.56 1.11 10.21
N LYS A 41 15.39 0.15 11.13
CA LYS A 41 16.51 -0.58 11.75
C LYS A 41 17.29 -1.39 10.72
N LYS A 42 16.61 -2.12 9.85
CA LYS A 42 17.20 -2.84 8.70
C LYS A 42 18.02 -1.90 7.82
N THR A 43 17.45 -0.75 7.45
CA THR A 43 18.13 0.25 6.62
C THR A 43 19.40 0.78 7.30
N GLY A 44 19.33 1.05 8.61
CA GLY A 44 20.48 1.46 9.41
C GLY A 44 21.62 0.43 9.38
N LYS A 45 21.29 -0.85 9.58
CA LYS A 45 22.29 -1.93 9.54
C LYS A 45 22.88 -2.14 8.15
N LEU A 46 22.08 -2.03 7.09
CA LEU A 46 22.59 -2.10 5.72
C LEU A 46 23.60 -0.97 5.42
N LEU A 47 23.34 0.25 5.92
CA LEU A 47 24.28 1.36 5.81
C LEU A 47 25.57 1.09 6.60
N GLU A 48 25.49 0.53 7.80
CA GLU A 48 26.67 0.13 8.57
C GLU A 48 27.51 -0.93 7.84
N ILE A 49 26.88 -1.94 7.26
CA ILE A 49 27.56 -2.96 6.44
C ILE A 49 28.26 -2.28 5.24
N GLY A 50 27.55 -1.41 4.52
CA GLY A 50 28.13 -0.68 3.39
C GLY A 50 29.35 0.17 3.76
N ARG A 51 29.32 0.80 4.95
CA ARG A 51 30.49 1.52 5.49
C ARG A 51 31.65 0.59 5.76
N LEU A 52 31.43 -0.51 6.48
CA LEU A 52 32.47 -1.49 6.79
C LEU A 52 33.09 -2.12 5.53
N VAL A 53 32.28 -2.41 4.52
CA VAL A 53 32.77 -2.91 3.22
C VAL A 53 33.64 -1.85 2.55
N THR A 54 33.22 -0.58 2.58
CA THR A 54 34.01 0.53 2.03
C THR A 54 35.34 0.69 2.78
N ASP A 55 35.31 0.65 4.11
CA ASP A 55 36.50 0.76 4.96
C ASP A 55 37.49 -0.38 4.66
N LYS A 56 36.99 -1.61 4.48
CA LYS A 56 37.80 -2.78 4.12
C LYS A 56 38.47 -2.63 2.75
N TYR A 57 37.71 -2.33 1.70
CA TYR A 57 38.21 -2.42 0.32
C TYR A 57 38.80 -1.11 -0.23
N VAL A 58 38.35 0.03 0.28
CA VAL A 58 38.80 1.35 -0.21
C VAL A 58 39.84 1.96 0.71
N LYS A 59 39.65 1.85 2.03
CA LYS A 59 40.59 2.42 3.01
C LYS A 59 41.66 1.43 3.46
N GLY A 60 41.49 0.14 3.16
CA GLY A 60 42.42 -0.92 3.56
C GLY A 60 42.38 -1.23 5.05
N GLU A 61 41.26 -0.95 5.72
CA GLU A 61 41.08 -1.30 7.13
C GLU A 61 40.88 -2.82 7.29
N ASP A 62 41.44 -3.38 8.36
CA ASP A 62 41.25 -4.80 8.69
C ASP A 62 39.87 -5.01 9.33
N VAL A 63 38.86 -5.18 8.48
CA VAL A 63 37.51 -5.52 8.91
C VAL A 63 37.33 -7.04 8.85
N ALA A 64 37.18 -7.63 10.03
CA ALA A 64 36.94 -9.06 10.21
C ALA A 64 35.66 -9.50 9.49
N GLU A 65 35.72 -10.67 8.84
CA GLU A 65 34.60 -11.22 8.09
C GLU A 65 33.43 -11.62 8.99
N ASP A 66 33.72 -12.07 10.21
CA ASP A 66 32.70 -12.44 11.19
C ASP A 66 31.84 -11.24 11.59
N VAL A 67 32.42 -10.03 11.69
CA VAL A 67 31.67 -8.80 11.98
C VAL A 67 30.66 -8.48 10.86
N LEU A 68 31.04 -8.70 9.61
CA LEU A 68 30.14 -8.51 8.46
C LEU A 68 29.04 -9.58 8.44
N LYS A 69 29.39 -10.84 8.75
CA LYS A 69 28.42 -11.94 8.85
C LYS A 69 27.41 -11.71 9.96
N ASP A 70 27.85 -11.30 11.14
CA ASP A 70 26.97 -11.01 12.28
C ASP A 70 25.97 -9.91 11.92
N LYS A 71 26.43 -8.81 11.32
CA LYS A 71 25.54 -7.73 10.86
C LYS A 71 24.59 -8.18 9.75
N ALA A 72 25.03 -9.03 8.82
CA ALA A 72 24.16 -9.57 7.78
C ALA A 72 23.08 -10.50 8.37
N ASN A 73 23.43 -11.29 9.40
CA ASN A 73 22.47 -12.11 10.13
C ASN A 73 21.45 -11.25 10.90
N GLU A 74 21.85 -10.11 11.48
CA GLU A 74 20.90 -9.16 12.08
C GLU A 74 19.90 -8.63 11.04
N VAL A 75 20.37 -8.30 9.83
CA VAL A 75 19.50 -7.86 8.72
C VAL A 75 18.51 -8.95 8.34
N ALA A 76 18.97 -10.20 8.16
CA ALA A 76 18.10 -11.33 7.86
C ALA A 76 17.07 -11.60 8.98
N GLY A 77 17.45 -11.36 10.24
CA GLY A 77 16.55 -11.40 11.38
C GLY A 77 15.42 -10.38 11.28
N TYR A 78 15.74 -9.11 10.99
CA TYR A 78 14.73 -8.07 10.78
C TYR A 78 13.80 -8.37 9.61
N GLU A 79 14.32 -8.90 8.50
CA GLU A 79 13.51 -9.31 7.35
C GLU A 79 12.53 -10.44 7.70
N SER A 80 12.99 -11.42 8.46
CA SER A 80 12.15 -12.53 8.92
C SER A 80 11.04 -12.04 9.85
N GLU A 81 11.37 -11.15 10.80
CA GLU A 81 10.39 -10.57 11.73
C GLU A 81 9.34 -9.73 10.98
N MET A 82 9.76 -8.90 10.03
CA MET A 82 8.85 -8.14 9.17
C MET A 82 7.92 -9.05 8.37
N GLN A 83 8.44 -10.16 7.83
CA GLN A 83 7.64 -11.12 7.07
C GLN A 83 6.56 -11.79 7.94
N ILE A 84 6.90 -12.13 9.18
CA ILE A 84 5.95 -12.69 10.14
C ILE A 84 4.84 -11.67 10.47
N LEU A 85 5.20 -10.43 10.81
CA LEU A 85 4.23 -9.38 11.14
C LEU A 85 3.35 -9.02 9.94
N GLN A 86 3.91 -9.03 8.73
CA GLN A 86 3.16 -8.82 7.50
C GLN A 86 2.15 -9.96 7.26
N ALA A 87 2.55 -11.21 7.47
CA ALA A 87 1.64 -12.35 7.39
C ALA A 87 0.52 -12.29 8.44
N GLU A 88 0.81 -11.84 9.67
CA GLU A 88 -0.18 -11.64 10.72
C GLU A 88 -1.19 -10.54 10.33
N MET A 89 -0.72 -9.42 9.77
CA MET A 89 -1.62 -8.39 9.24
C MET A 89 -2.52 -8.90 8.11
N ASP A 90 -1.99 -9.74 7.23
CA ASP A 90 -2.76 -10.26 6.11
C ASP A 90 -3.78 -11.30 6.56
N SER A 91 -3.48 -12.09 7.60
CA SER A 91 -4.49 -12.96 8.24
C SER A 91 -5.65 -12.16 8.85
N LEU A 92 -5.39 -11.01 9.47
CA LEU A 92 -6.43 -10.14 10.04
C LEU A 92 -7.36 -9.52 8.97
N LYS A 93 -6.88 -9.36 7.72
CA LYS A 93 -7.70 -8.83 6.62
C LYS A 93 -8.60 -9.90 5.98
N VAL A 94 -8.21 -11.17 6.02
CA VAL A 94 -8.95 -12.27 5.36
C VAL A 94 -10.26 -12.60 6.09
N ASP A 95 -10.31 -12.47 7.42
CA ASP A 95 -11.54 -12.71 8.20
C ASP A 95 -12.63 -11.64 7.99
N THR A 96 -12.29 -10.51 7.36
CA THR A 96 -13.22 -9.41 7.07
C THR A 96 -13.76 -9.37 5.64
N GLU A 97 -13.45 -10.38 4.82
CA GLU A 97 -14.13 -10.61 3.53
C GLU A 97 -15.56 -11.09 3.76
N VAL A 98 -16.43 -10.18 4.21
CA VAL A 98 -17.87 -10.31 4.05
C VAL A 98 -18.12 -10.49 2.56
N PRO A 99 -18.76 -11.59 2.09
CA PRO A 99 -19.28 -11.62 0.73
C PRO A 99 -20.20 -10.41 0.63
N THR A 100 -19.84 -9.46 -0.23
CA THR A 100 -20.57 -8.23 -0.51
C THR A 100 -21.97 -8.60 -1.01
N SER A 101 -22.81 -8.96 -0.04
CA SER A 101 -24.17 -9.40 -0.26
C SER A 101 -24.94 -8.16 -0.66
N LYS A 102 -25.28 -8.15 -1.95
CA LYS A 102 -26.01 -7.13 -2.68
C LYS A 102 -25.16 -5.92 -3.05
N LYS A 103 -24.28 -6.18 -4.01
CA LYS A 103 -24.09 -5.34 -5.21
C LYS A 103 -25.45 -4.72 -5.61
N SER A 104 -25.76 -3.54 -5.09
CA SER A 104 -26.66 -2.60 -5.75
C SER A 104 -25.85 -2.02 -6.90
N GLU A 105 -26.04 -2.66 -8.05
CA GLU A 105 -25.51 -2.29 -9.35
C GLU A 105 -26.04 -0.90 -9.75
N LYS A 106 -25.41 0.18 -9.30
CA LYS A 106 -25.48 1.50 -9.95
C LYS A 106 -24.12 2.18 -9.85
N GLY A 107 -23.51 2.34 -11.01
CA GLY A 107 -22.08 2.54 -11.19
C GLY A 107 -21.55 3.93 -10.84
N ALA A 108 -20.33 3.94 -10.30
CA ALA A 108 -19.34 4.94 -10.64
C ALA A 108 -18.36 4.27 -11.59
N GLY A 109 -18.50 4.54 -12.89
CA GLY A 109 -17.72 3.93 -13.97
C GLY A 109 -16.22 4.17 -13.80
N PHE A 110 -15.52 3.16 -13.32
CA PHE A 110 -14.08 3.05 -13.50
C PHE A 110 -13.85 2.18 -14.72
N HIS A 111 -13.52 2.81 -15.84
CA HIS A 111 -13.11 2.13 -17.05
C HIS A 111 -11.59 2.24 -17.12
N THR A 112 -10.89 1.11 -17.01
CA THR A 112 -9.46 1.08 -17.32
C THR A 112 -9.29 1.42 -18.80
N SER A 113 -8.31 2.27 -19.12
CA SER A 113 -7.99 2.53 -20.52
C SER A 113 -7.19 1.33 -21.03
N PRO A 114 -7.64 0.62 -22.09
CA PRO A 114 -6.88 -0.50 -22.64
C PRO A 114 -5.47 -0.07 -23.02
N GLY A 115 -4.45 -0.74 -22.46
CA GLY A 115 -3.04 -0.44 -22.73
C GLY A 115 -2.44 0.76 -21.97
N TYR A 116 -3.11 1.26 -20.93
CA TYR A 116 -2.53 2.28 -20.05
C TYR A 116 -2.27 1.71 -18.65
N GLU A 117 -1.02 1.81 -18.23
CA GLU A 117 -0.53 1.35 -16.94
C GLU A 117 -0.04 2.56 -16.13
N CYS A 118 -0.16 2.47 -14.81
CA CYS A 118 0.39 3.47 -13.91
C CYS A 118 1.92 3.52 -14.07
N PRO A 119 2.54 4.70 -14.27
CA PRO A 119 3.98 4.82 -14.44
C PRO A 119 4.80 4.48 -13.17
N ASN A 120 4.15 4.38 -12.02
CA ASN A 120 4.81 4.08 -10.74
C ASN A 120 4.66 2.59 -10.35
N CYS A 121 3.46 2.02 -10.44
CA CYS A 121 3.21 0.64 -10.00
C CYS A 121 2.86 -0.36 -11.10
N HIS A 122 2.80 0.08 -12.36
CA HIS A 122 2.42 -0.73 -13.52
C HIS A 122 1.03 -1.37 -13.47
N ALA A 123 0.20 -0.99 -12.49
CA ALA A 123 -1.18 -1.45 -12.44
C ALA A 123 -2.02 -0.84 -13.58
N PRO A 124 -3.06 -1.54 -14.07
CA PRO A 124 -3.99 -1.00 -15.07
C PRO A 124 -4.62 0.30 -14.58
N ALA A 125 -4.41 1.37 -15.33
CA ALA A 125 -4.85 2.71 -14.97
C ALA A 125 -5.87 3.24 -15.98
N ALA A 126 -6.59 4.27 -15.58
CA ALA A 126 -7.50 5.02 -16.43
C ALA A 126 -6.88 6.39 -16.69
N ARG A 127 -6.67 6.76 -17.96
CA ARG A 127 -6.08 8.05 -18.35
C ARG A 127 -6.93 9.24 -17.89
N ASP A 128 -8.23 9.01 -17.74
CA ASP A 128 -9.24 9.97 -17.29
C ASP A 128 -9.26 10.19 -15.77
N LYS A 129 -8.52 9.40 -14.98
CA LYS A 129 -8.48 9.54 -13.52
C LYS A 129 -7.25 10.32 -13.08
N ALA A 130 -7.42 11.15 -12.05
CA ALA A 130 -6.34 11.96 -11.50
C ALA A 130 -5.32 11.13 -10.70
N PHE A 131 -5.75 10.00 -10.12
CA PHE A 131 -4.93 9.17 -9.25
C PHE A 131 -5.06 7.69 -9.60
N CYS A 132 -3.97 6.94 -9.41
CA CYS A 132 -3.94 5.49 -9.54
C CYS A 132 -4.70 4.84 -8.36
N PRO A 133 -5.66 3.92 -8.61
CA PRO A 133 -6.38 3.24 -7.54
C PRO A 133 -5.50 2.21 -6.80
N SER A 134 -4.39 1.77 -7.39
CA SER A 134 -3.52 0.73 -6.83
C SER A 134 -2.41 1.29 -5.94
N CYS A 135 -1.82 2.44 -6.29
CA CYS A 135 -0.71 3.03 -5.51
C CYS A 135 -0.94 4.49 -5.07
N GLY A 136 -2.04 5.12 -5.47
CA GLY A 136 -2.35 6.51 -5.11
C GLY A 136 -1.56 7.57 -5.89
N GLU A 137 -0.68 7.19 -6.81
CA GLU A 137 0.14 8.11 -7.61
C GLU A 137 -0.70 9.00 -8.53
N SER A 138 -0.29 10.24 -8.73
CA SER A 138 -0.95 11.17 -9.66
C SER A 138 -0.70 10.78 -11.12
N LEU A 139 -1.77 10.59 -11.89
CA LEU A 139 -1.71 10.24 -13.32
C LEU A 139 -1.74 11.47 -14.24
N LYS A 140 -1.88 12.68 -13.68
CA LYS A 140 -1.88 13.93 -14.46
C LYS A 140 -0.47 14.40 -14.81
N LYS A 141 0.10 13.87 -15.89
CA LYS A 141 0.97 14.63 -16.81
C LYS A 141 1.26 13.86 -18.11
N ALA A 142 0.49 14.16 -19.16
CA ALA A 142 0.93 14.33 -20.55
C ALA A 142 -0.30 14.53 -21.46
N GLY A 143 -0.42 15.69 -22.10
CA GLY A 143 -1.39 15.92 -23.18
C GLY A 143 -2.22 17.19 -23.10
N SER A 144 -1.58 18.34 -22.90
CA SER A 144 -2.11 19.60 -23.40
C SER A 144 -2.08 19.57 -24.93
N VAL A 145 -3.23 19.43 -25.57
CA VAL A 145 -3.45 19.99 -26.91
C VAL A 145 -4.79 20.70 -26.83
N SER A 146 -4.73 22.03 -26.75
CA SER A 146 -5.84 22.88 -27.14
C SER A 146 -6.05 22.64 -28.65
N ASP A 147 -7.18 22.03 -29.01
CA ASP A 147 -7.74 22.19 -30.35
C ASP A 147 -8.24 23.64 -30.43
N ASP A 148 -7.31 24.55 -30.66
CA ASP A 148 -7.60 25.86 -31.24
C ASP A 148 -8.14 25.60 -32.65
N ILE A 149 -9.47 25.59 -32.76
CA ILE A 149 -10.18 25.70 -34.04
C ILE A 149 -9.80 27.07 -34.62
N VAL A 150 -8.79 27.10 -35.48
CA VAL A 150 -8.62 28.19 -36.44
C VAL A 150 -9.61 27.95 -37.58
N ASP A 151 -10.68 28.75 -37.55
CA ASP A 151 -11.58 28.97 -38.68
C ASP A 151 -10.71 29.44 -39.87
N VAL A 152 -10.37 28.53 -40.78
CA VAL A 152 -9.85 28.88 -42.10
C VAL A 152 -11.04 28.86 -43.05
N GLU A 153 -11.53 30.05 -43.36
CA GLU A 153 -12.52 30.32 -44.41
C GLU A 153 -12.14 29.57 -45.70
N PRO A 154 -13.05 28.80 -46.33
CA PRO A 154 -12.79 28.24 -47.63
C PRO A 154 -12.92 29.35 -48.66
N ASN A 155 -11.79 29.73 -49.26
CA ASN A 155 -11.74 30.58 -50.45
C ASN A 155 -12.66 30.00 -51.54
N GLY A 156 -13.77 30.69 -51.79
CA GLY A 156 -14.68 30.44 -52.88
C GLY A 156 -14.34 31.32 -54.08
N ASN A 157 -13.80 30.67 -55.12
CA ASN A 157 -13.81 31.06 -56.53
C ASN A 157 -13.16 32.39 -56.96
#